data_AF-B2VFQ0-F1
#
_entry.id   AF-B2VFQ0-F1
#
_cell.length_a   1.000
_cell.length_b   1.000
_cell.length_c   1.000
_cell.angle_alpha   90.00
_cell.angle_beta   90.00
_cell.angle_gamma   90.00
#
_symmetry.space_group_name_H-M   'P 1'
#
loop_
_entity.id
_entity.type
_entity.pdbx_description
1 polymer ?
#
loop_
_entity_poly.entity_id
_entity_poly.type
_entity_poly.pdbx_seq_one_letter_code
_entity_poly.pdbx_strand_id
1 'polypeptide(L)'
;MSILVTGGAGYIGSHTVLALLERGDEVVVLDNLSNASRESIARVEKLAGKTAAFYEGDILDRACLRNIFKAHDISAVIHFAGLKAVGESSRKPLEYYQNNVSGTLVLLEEMRNAGVKQFIFSSSATVYGADAPVPYVETTPIGGTTSPYGTSKLMVEQILRDYAKATPEFKTIALRYFNPVGAHESGQIGEDPNGIPNNLLPYIAQVAIGRLEKLGIFGDDYPTKDGTGVRDYIHVMDLAEGHLKALDHLSAIEGYKAYNLGAGEGYSVMEMVKAFEKASGRKVAYQISPRRDGDLAAFWADASLADKELNWRVRRGIDEMMRDTWNWQSQNPHGYS
;
A
#
# COMPACT_ATOMS: atom_id res chain seq x y z
N MET A 1 -21.12 -13.64 0.40
CA MET A 1 -20.62 -12.71 1.43
C MET A 1 -19.46 -11.98 0.81
N SER A 2 -19.51 -10.66 0.86
CA SER A 2 -18.61 -9.82 0.08
C SER A 2 -17.49 -9.23 0.93
N ILE A 3 -16.37 -8.92 0.29
CA ILE A 3 -15.25 -8.20 0.89
C ILE A 3 -15.35 -6.74 0.46
N LEU A 4 -15.45 -5.83 1.43
CA LEU A 4 -15.37 -4.39 1.15
C LEU A 4 -13.91 -3.97 1.07
N VAL A 5 -13.50 -3.44 -0.07
CA VAL A 5 -12.16 -2.90 -0.32
C VAL A 5 -12.26 -1.39 -0.48
N THR A 6 -11.98 -0.65 0.58
CA THR A 6 -11.90 0.81 0.50
C THR A 6 -10.56 1.22 -0.12
N GLY A 7 -10.52 2.25 -0.96
CA GLY A 7 -9.32 2.60 -1.73
C GLY A 7 -9.00 1.57 -2.82
N GLY A 8 -10.01 0.79 -3.23
CA GLY A 8 -9.85 -0.35 -4.13
C GLY A 8 -9.52 0.03 -5.57
N ALA A 9 -9.74 1.27 -6.00
CA ALA A 9 -9.32 1.73 -7.33
C ALA A 9 -7.85 2.16 -7.36
N GLY A 10 -7.26 2.41 -6.19
CA GLY A 10 -5.85 2.78 -6.04
C GLY A 10 -4.86 1.67 -6.43
N TYR A 11 -3.58 1.98 -6.33
CA TYR A 11 -2.50 1.07 -6.78
C TYR A 11 -2.55 -0.32 -6.12
N ILE A 12 -2.35 -0.43 -4.81
CA ILE A 12 -2.36 -1.74 -4.12
C ILE A 12 -3.78 -2.33 -4.09
N GLY A 13 -4.78 -1.46 -3.95
CA GLY A 13 -6.20 -1.81 -3.93
C GLY A 13 -6.62 -2.60 -5.18
N SER A 14 -6.33 -2.07 -6.37
CA SER A 14 -6.74 -2.68 -7.65
C SER A 14 -6.13 -4.06 -7.86
N HIS A 15 -4.86 -4.25 -7.53
CA HIS A 15 -4.20 -5.56 -7.60
C HIS A 15 -4.80 -6.56 -6.59
N THR A 16 -5.21 -6.08 -5.41
CA THR A 16 -5.89 -6.90 -4.40
C THR A 16 -7.32 -7.25 -4.84
N VAL A 17 -8.06 -6.30 -5.43
CA VAL A 17 -9.40 -6.54 -5.99
C VAL A 17 -9.32 -7.59 -7.10
N LEU A 18 -8.33 -7.49 -8.00
CA LEU A 18 -8.09 -8.49 -9.04
C LEU A 18 -7.89 -9.88 -8.41
N ALA A 19 -6.95 -10.00 -7.47
CA ALA A 19 -6.66 -11.27 -6.81
C ALA A 19 -7.89 -11.88 -6.10
N LEU A 20 -8.72 -11.05 -5.45
CA LEU A 20 -9.98 -11.48 -4.81
C LEU A 20 -10.99 -11.99 -5.85
N LEU A 21 -11.20 -11.26 -6.95
CA LEU A 21 -12.14 -11.68 -8.00
C LEU A 21 -11.67 -12.98 -8.67
N GLU A 22 -10.37 -13.13 -8.95
CA GLU A 22 -9.79 -14.35 -9.52
C GLU A 22 -9.97 -15.54 -8.57
N ARG A 23 -9.79 -15.33 -7.25
CA ARG A 23 -10.07 -16.35 -6.23
C ARG A 23 -11.56 -16.71 -6.16
N GLY A 24 -12.45 -15.83 -6.60
CA GLY A 24 -13.89 -16.04 -6.64
C GLY A 24 -14.66 -15.38 -5.51
N ASP A 25 -14.06 -14.43 -4.81
CA ASP A 25 -14.76 -13.61 -3.83
C ASP A 25 -15.71 -12.62 -4.52
N GLU A 26 -16.80 -12.29 -3.82
CA GLU A 26 -17.61 -11.12 -4.13
C GLU A 26 -16.90 -9.87 -3.59
N VAL A 27 -16.70 -8.86 -4.41
CA VAL A 27 -15.96 -7.65 -4.02
C VAL A 27 -16.83 -6.41 -4.16
N VAL A 28 -16.82 -5.59 -3.12
CA VAL A 28 -17.39 -4.23 -3.11
C VAL A 28 -16.24 -3.24 -2.96
N VAL A 29 -16.13 -2.28 -3.87
CA VAL A 29 -15.11 -1.24 -3.85
C VAL A 29 -15.74 0.08 -3.43
N LEU A 30 -15.10 0.78 -2.49
CA LEU A 30 -15.38 2.17 -2.14
C LEU A 30 -14.14 3.01 -2.42
N ASP A 31 -14.24 4.03 -3.27
CA ASP A 31 -13.12 4.92 -3.56
C ASP A 31 -13.63 6.34 -3.89
N ASN A 32 -12.91 7.38 -3.45
CA ASN A 32 -13.25 8.76 -3.79
C ASN A 32 -12.50 9.28 -5.03
N LEU A 33 -11.66 8.44 -5.64
CA LEU A 33 -10.87 8.72 -6.85
C LEU A 33 -9.88 9.88 -6.72
N SER A 34 -9.59 10.33 -5.50
CA SER A 34 -8.65 11.45 -5.26
C SER A 34 -7.22 11.17 -5.77
N ASN A 35 -6.81 9.90 -5.79
CA ASN A 35 -5.53 9.45 -6.31
C ASN A 35 -5.65 8.09 -7.03
N ALA A 36 -6.73 7.92 -7.78
CA ALA A 36 -7.05 6.72 -8.54
C ALA A 36 -7.91 7.05 -9.76
N SER A 37 -8.10 6.09 -10.66
CA SER A 37 -9.00 6.20 -11.81
C SER A 37 -10.05 5.11 -11.78
N ARG A 38 -11.29 5.43 -12.17
CA ARG A 38 -12.36 4.44 -12.31
C ARG A 38 -12.02 3.36 -13.35
N GLU A 39 -11.24 3.73 -14.37
CA GLU A 39 -10.76 2.80 -15.40
C GLU A 39 -9.90 1.67 -14.81
N SER A 40 -9.22 1.90 -13.69
CA SER A 40 -8.49 0.85 -12.96
C SER A 40 -9.39 -0.33 -12.62
N ILE A 41 -10.61 -0.06 -12.13
CA ILE A 41 -11.59 -1.11 -11.82
C ILE A 41 -12.14 -1.76 -13.09
N ALA A 42 -12.44 -1.00 -14.14
CA ALA A 42 -12.90 -1.58 -15.41
C ALA A 42 -11.89 -2.58 -16.00
N ARG A 43 -10.59 -2.26 -15.89
CA ARG A 43 -9.52 -3.17 -16.33
C ARG A 43 -9.36 -4.38 -15.41
N VAL A 44 -9.49 -4.20 -14.10
CA VAL A 44 -9.55 -5.32 -13.14
C VAL A 44 -10.69 -6.27 -13.49
N GLU A 45 -11.89 -5.77 -13.77
CA GLU A 45 -13.05 -6.60 -14.12
C GLU A 45 -12.81 -7.37 -15.43
N LYS A 46 -12.21 -6.71 -16.42
CA LYS A 46 -11.83 -7.33 -17.69
C LYS A 46 -10.80 -8.43 -17.52
N LEU A 47 -9.78 -8.23 -16.68
CA LEU A 47 -8.75 -9.23 -16.38
C LEU A 47 -9.36 -10.42 -15.62
N ALA A 48 -10.18 -10.18 -14.61
CA ALA A 48 -10.79 -11.22 -13.80
C ALA A 48 -11.94 -11.97 -14.50
N GLY A 49 -12.54 -11.37 -15.54
CA GLY A 49 -13.78 -11.87 -16.15
C GLY A 49 -14.99 -11.82 -15.21
N LYS A 50 -14.93 -10.98 -14.18
CA LYS A 50 -15.94 -10.82 -13.11
C LYS A 50 -16.05 -9.36 -12.70
N THR A 51 -17.21 -8.96 -12.19
CA THR A 51 -17.48 -7.58 -11.80
C THR A 51 -17.32 -7.36 -10.30
N ALA A 52 -16.96 -6.15 -9.91
CA ALA A 52 -17.00 -5.68 -8.52
C ALA A 52 -18.02 -4.54 -8.38
N ALA A 53 -18.81 -4.54 -7.31
CA ALA A 53 -19.71 -3.40 -7.05
C ALA A 53 -18.86 -2.17 -6.72
N PHE A 54 -19.04 -1.06 -7.43
CA PHE A 54 -18.23 0.15 -7.23
C PHE A 54 -19.08 1.30 -6.67
N TYR A 55 -18.62 1.88 -5.57
CA TYR A 55 -19.18 3.08 -4.95
C TYR A 55 -18.15 4.21 -5.00
N GLU A 56 -18.50 5.28 -5.72
CA GLU A 56 -17.74 6.52 -5.65
C GLU A 56 -18.16 7.29 -4.39
N GLY A 57 -17.26 7.44 -3.44
CA GLY A 57 -17.57 8.07 -2.16
C GLY A 57 -16.41 8.07 -1.18
N ASP A 58 -16.59 8.77 -0.06
CA ASP A 58 -15.55 8.96 0.94
C ASP A 58 -15.80 8.13 2.20
N ILE A 59 -14.74 7.62 2.83
CA ILE A 59 -14.81 6.91 4.12
C ILE A 59 -15.26 7.82 5.28
N LEU A 60 -15.18 9.14 5.10
CA LEU A 60 -15.74 10.13 6.02
C LEU A 60 -17.26 10.27 5.88
N ASP A 61 -17.85 9.79 4.78
CA ASP A 61 -19.29 9.84 4.56
C ASP A 61 -19.99 8.62 5.20
N ARG A 62 -20.49 8.84 6.41
CA ARG A 62 -21.32 7.88 7.15
C ARG A 62 -22.55 7.42 6.39
N ALA A 63 -23.19 8.28 5.60
CA ALA A 63 -24.39 7.89 4.87
C ALA A 63 -24.02 6.93 3.73
N CYS A 64 -22.94 7.23 3.00
CA CYS A 64 -22.38 6.33 1.98
C CYS A 64 -22.05 4.95 2.57
N LEU A 65 -21.28 4.91 3.66
CA LEU A 65 -20.91 3.65 4.33
C LEU A 65 -22.12 2.87 4.82
N ARG A 66 -23.09 3.52 5.48
CA ARG A 66 -24.34 2.86 5.91
C ARG A 66 -25.12 2.28 4.74
N ASN A 67 -25.16 2.96 3.60
CA ASN A 67 -25.82 2.45 2.40
C ASN A 67 -25.11 1.21 1.86
N ILE A 68 -23.77 1.20 1.84
CA ILE A 68 -22.97 0.05 1.41
C ILE A 68 -23.22 -1.16 2.32
N PHE A 69 -23.09 -1.00 3.64
CA PHE A 69 -23.33 -2.08 4.60
C PHE A 69 -24.78 -2.57 4.63
N LYS A 70 -25.75 -1.75 4.23
CA LYS A 70 -27.16 -2.18 4.07
C LYS A 70 -27.39 -2.92 2.75
N ALA A 71 -26.67 -2.56 1.69
CA ALA A 71 -26.86 -3.12 0.35
C ALA A 71 -26.15 -4.46 0.14
N HIS A 72 -25.10 -4.73 0.91
CA HIS A 72 -24.23 -5.90 0.74
C HIS A 72 -24.04 -6.65 2.06
N ASP A 73 -24.03 -7.98 1.99
CA ASP A 73 -23.68 -8.84 3.11
C ASP A 73 -22.14 -8.94 3.24
N ILE A 74 -21.54 -7.93 3.88
CA ILE A 74 -20.09 -7.78 4.00
C ILE A 74 -19.57 -8.62 5.17
N SER A 75 -18.64 -9.55 4.88
CA SER A 75 -18.02 -10.38 5.92
C SER A 75 -16.74 -9.78 6.50
N ALA A 76 -15.98 -9.02 5.70
CA ALA A 76 -14.72 -8.42 6.08
C ALA A 76 -14.43 -7.14 5.28
N VAL A 77 -13.58 -6.29 5.83
CA VAL A 77 -13.13 -5.04 5.20
C VAL A 77 -11.61 -5.04 5.06
N ILE A 78 -11.11 -4.69 3.87
CA ILE A 78 -9.71 -4.38 3.60
C ILE A 78 -9.58 -2.87 3.36
N HIS A 79 -8.84 -2.19 4.24
CA HIS A 79 -8.82 -0.74 4.31
C HIS A 79 -7.54 -0.11 3.73
N PHE A 80 -7.55 0.16 2.41
CA PHE A 80 -6.47 0.90 1.73
C PHE A 80 -6.70 2.41 1.68
N ALA A 81 -7.95 2.89 1.78
CA ALA A 81 -8.28 4.31 1.64
C ALA A 81 -7.47 5.16 2.64
N GLY A 82 -6.69 6.11 2.13
CA GLY A 82 -5.72 6.86 2.91
C GLY A 82 -4.84 7.75 2.05
N LEU A 83 -4.50 8.94 2.54
CA LEU A 83 -3.42 9.74 1.98
C LEU A 83 -2.07 9.13 2.38
N LYS A 84 -1.13 9.04 1.43
CA LYS A 84 0.10 8.23 1.59
C LYS A 84 1.44 8.95 1.40
N ALA A 85 1.46 10.21 0.97
CA ALA A 85 2.71 10.88 0.64
C ALA A 85 3.38 11.50 1.88
N VAL A 86 4.51 10.92 2.32
CA VAL A 86 5.28 11.36 3.51
C VAL A 86 5.58 12.86 3.48
N GLY A 87 6.22 13.35 2.40
CA GLY A 87 6.61 14.77 2.32
C GLY A 87 5.43 15.74 2.13
N GLU A 88 4.29 15.29 1.60
CA GLU A 88 3.08 16.11 1.59
C GLU A 88 2.46 16.19 2.99
N SER A 89 2.48 15.09 3.74
CA SER A 89 1.90 15.03 5.09
C SER A 89 2.51 16.07 6.04
N SER A 90 3.80 16.35 5.92
CA SER A 90 4.48 17.40 6.70
C SER A 90 3.96 18.82 6.37
N ARG A 91 3.47 19.03 5.13
CA ARG A 91 2.91 20.31 4.68
C ARG A 91 1.40 20.42 4.97
N LYS A 92 0.71 19.29 5.02
CA LYS A 92 -0.75 19.19 5.20
C LYS A 92 -1.13 18.20 6.32
N PRO A 93 -0.64 18.38 7.56
CA PRO A 93 -0.83 17.39 8.62
C PRO A 93 -2.30 17.14 8.95
N LEU A 94 -3.13 18.19 8.98
CA LEU A 94 -4.55 18.08 9.32
C LEU A 94 -5.34 17.26 8.28
N GLU A 95 -5.06 17.41 6.99
CA GLU A 95 -5.69 16.62 5.92
C GLU A 95 -5.37 15.12 6.11
N TYR A 96 -4.12 14.79 6.45
CA TYR A 96 -3.70 13.42 6.69
C TYR A 96 -4.36 12.82 7.94
N TYR A 97 -4.45 13.55 9.04
CA TYR A 97 -5.13 13.06 10.25
C TYR A 97 -6.64 12.94 10.05
N GLN A 98 -7.28 13.90 9.37
CA GLN A 98 -8.70 13.85 9.06
C GLN A 98 -9.01 12.62 8.20
N ASN A 99 -8.30 12.45 7.09
CA ASN A 99 -8.55 11.35 6.17
C ASN A 99 -8.19 9.99 6.79
N ASN A 100 -6.97 9.86 7.32
CA ASN A 100 -6.46 8.55 7.72
C ASN A 100 -6.98 8.11 9.10
N VAL A 101 -7.04 9.02 10.08
CA VAL A 101 -7.46 8.66 11.44
C VAL A 101 -8.98 8.78 11.57
N SER A 102 -9.54 9.95 11.26
CA SER A 102 -10.99 10.14 11.41
C SER A 102 -11.79 9.31 10.41
N GLY A 103 -11.31 9.16 9.17
CA GLY A 103 -11.91 8.26 8.19
C GLY A 103 -11.93 6.80 8.63
N THR A 104 -10.83 6.31 9.24
CA THR A 104 -10.83 4.95 9.82
C THR A 104 -11.82 4.83 10.97
N LEU A 105 -11.90 5.82 11.86
CA LEU A 105 -12.87 5.81 12.97
C LEU A 105 -14.32 5.75 12.47
N VAL A 106 -14.67 6.54 11.46
CA VAL A 106 -15.99 6.51 10.82
C VAL A 106 -16.27 5.12 10.24
N LEU A 107 -15.32 4.54 9.51
CA LEU A 107 -15.46 3.20 8.93
C LEU A 107 -15.68 2.14 10.02
N LEU A 108 -14.88 2.13 11.09
CA LEU A 108 -15.00 1.19 12.20
C LEU A 108 -16.34 1.33 12.93
N GLU A 109 -16.84 2.56 13.11
CA GLU A 109 -18.15 2.78 13.72
C GLU A 109 -19.30 2.24 12.86
N GLU A 110 -19.26 2.43 11.54
CA GLU A 110 -20.29 1.89 10.66
C GLU A 110 -20.18 0.36 10.49
N MET A 111 -18.97 -0.20 10.52
CA MET A 111 -18.77 -1.65 10.64
C MET A 111 -19.42 -2.21 11.90
N ARG A 112 -19.21 -1.56 13.05
CA ARG A 112 -19.82 -1.94 14.32
C ARG A 112 -21.35 -1.93 14.24
N ASN A 113 -21.93 -0.87 13.67
CA ASN A 113 -23.37 -0.74 13.49
C ASN A 113 -23.95 -1.84 12.57
N ALA A 114 -23.18 -2.26 11.57
CA ALA A 114 -23.54 -3.32 10.64
C ALA A 114 -23.23 -4.74 11.15
N GLY A 115 -22.55 -4.87 12.29
CA GLY A 115 -22.14 -6.16 12.84
C GLY A 115 -20.95 -6.82 12.12
N VAL A 116 -20.20 -6.08 11.30
CA VAL A 116 -19.00 -6.56 10.60
C VAL A 116 -17.80 -6.49 11.55
N LYS A 117 -17.11 -7.63 11.73
CA LYS A 117 -16.14 -7.81 12.82
C LYS A 117 -14.72 -8.15 12.35
N GLN A 118 -14.49 -8.14 11.05
CA GLN A 118 -13.23 -8.57 10.46
C GLN A 118 -12.62 -7.43 9.64
N PHE A 119 -11.40 -7.02 10.01
CA PHE A 119 -10.73 -5.85 9.44
C PHE A 119 -9.28 -6.13 9.09
N ILE A 120 -8.85 -5.71 7.91
CA ILE A 120 -7.44 -5.68 7.50
C ILE A 120 -7.06 -4.23 7.26
N PHE A 121 -6.08 -3.77 8.00
CA PHE A 121 -5.57 -2.41 7.92
C PHE A 121 -4.28 -2.35 7.12
N SER A 122 -4.25 -1.44 6.14
CA SER A 122 -3.03 -1.01 5.48
C SER A 122 -2.18 -0.14 6.39
N SER A 123 -1.33 -0.76 7.19
CA SER A 123 -0.29 -0.09 7.97
C SER A 123 0.97 0.13 7.13
N SER A 124 2.08 0.51 7.76
CA SER A 124 3.29 0.97 7.08
C SER A 124 4.52 0.76 7.95
N ALA A 125 5.67 0.43 7.33
CA ALA A 125 6.97 0.37 8.02
C ALA A 125 7.33 1.70 8.72
N THR A 126 6.70 2.81 8.36
CA THR A 126 6.89 4.11 9.04
C THR A 126 6.49 4.10 10.52
N VAL A 127 5.70 3.13 11.00
CA VAL A 127 5.30 3.05 12.42
C VAL A 127 6.46 2.68 13.33
N TYR A 128 7.53 2.08 12.78
CA TYR A 128 8.72 1.71 13.54
C TYR A 128 9.57 2.90 13.98
N GLY A 129 9.49 4.02 13.25
CA GLY A 129 10.25 5.23 13.57
C GLY A 129 11.73 5.16 13.23
N ALA A 130 12.45 6.23 13.57
CA ALA A 130 13.85 6.42 13.17
C ALA A 130 14.86 5.52 13.90
N ASP A 131 14.55 5.13 15.13
CA ASP A 131 15.50 4.46 16.04
C ASP A 131 15.31 2.93 16.09
N ALA A 132 14.37 2.39 15.31
CA ALA A 132 14.13 0.95 15.29
C ALA A 132 15.33 0.20 14.66
N PRO A 133 15.76 -0.92 15.28
CA PRO A 133 16.83 -1.73 14.72
C PRO A 133 16.37 -2.42 13.43
N VAL A 134 17.26 -2.49 12.44
CA VAL A 134 17.01 -3.12 11.14
C VAL A 134 17.68 -4.50 11.11
N PRO A 135 17.01 -5.58 10.64
CA PRO A 135 15.67 -5.61 10.06
C PRO A 135 14.56 -5.34 11.09
N TYR A 136 13.47 -4.71 10.63
CA TYR A 136 12.30 -4.48 11.47
C TYR A 136 11.56 -5.79 11.73
N VAL A 137 11.35 -6.12 13.00
CA VAL A 137 10.54 -7.26 13.47
C VAL A 137 9.26 -6.77 14.12
N GLU A 138 8.16 -7.52 14.08
CA GLU A 138 6.85 -7.07 14.58
C GLU A 138 6.80 -6.87 16.09
N THR A 139 7.71 -7.52 16.83
CA THR A 139 7.90 -7.36 18.27
C THR A 139 8.66 -6.08 18.66
N THR A 140 9.30 -5.39 17.70
CA THR A 140 9.92 -4.09 17.96
C THR A 140 8.84 -3.09 18.37
N PRO A 141 9.04 -2.35 19.49
CA PRO A 141 8.13 -1.27 19.87
C PRO A 141 7.95 -0.26 18.72
N ILE A 142 6.70 0.08 18.43
CA ILE A 142 6.36 1.11 17.44
C ILE A 142 6.24 2.48 18.10
N GLY A 143 6.63 3.54 17.40
CA GLY A 143 6.75 4.89 17.96
C GLY A 143 7.77 5.73 17.19
N GLY A 144 8.05 6.95 17.65
CA GLY A 144 9.14 7.78 17.09
C GLY A 144 9.01 8.09 15.58
N THR A 145 7.77 8.18 15.07
CA THR A 145 7.49 8.39 13.65
C THR A 145 8.00 9.76 13.18
N THR A 146 8.55 9.84 11.97
CA THR A 146 9.19 11.06 11.44
C THR A 146 8.27 11.94 10.57
N SER A 147 7.00 11.58 10.41
CA SER A 147 6.05 12.32 9.56
C SER A 147 4.60 12.17 10.03
N PRO A 148 3.72 13.15 9.75
CA PRO A 148 2.28 13.04 10.04
C PRO A 148 1.61 11.82 9.39
N TYR A 149 2.03 11.41 8.18
CA TYR A 149 1.60 10.15 7.58
C TYR A 149 1.92 8.95 8.47
N GLY A 150 3.19 8.81 8.88
CA GLY A 150 3.61 7.71 9.75
C GLY A 150 2.91 7.73 11.10
N THR A 151 2.75 8.92 11.69
CA THR A 151 1.99 9.12 12.93
C THR A 151 0.53 8.70 12.76
N SER A 152 -0.12 9.03 11.63
CA SER A 152 -1.51 8.64 11.39
C SER A 152 -1.69 7.13 11.34
N LYS A 153 -0.75 6.39 10.72
CA LYS A 153 -0.77 4.91 10.71
C LYS A 153 -0.55 4.31 12.09
N LEU A 154 0.36 4.90 12.88
CA LEU A 154 0.58 4.51 14.28
C LEU A 154 -0.68 4.73 15.14
N MET A 155 -1.33 5.89 15.01
CA MET A 155 -2.57 6.21 15.73
C MET A 155 -3.67 5.21 15.41
N VAL A 156 -3.84 4.84 14.13
CA VAL A 156 -4.82 3.83 13.73
C VAL A 156 -4.49 2.46 14.30
N GLU A 157 -3.21 2.03 14.29
CA GLU A 157 -2.84 0.77 14.97
C GLU A 157 -3.17 0.80 16.48
N GLN A 158 -2.96 1.92 17.16
CA GLN A 158 -3.31 2.08 18.58
C GLN A 158 -4.83 1.97 18.79
N ILE A 159 -5.62 2.68 17.98
CA ILE A 159 -7.09 2.59 17.99
C ILE A 159 -7.55 1.14 17.78
N LEU A 160 -6.98 0.44 16.80
CA LEU A 160 -7.33 -0.95 16.50
C LEU A 160 -7.01 -1.91 17.65
N ARG A 161 -5.87 -1.71 18.33
CA ARG A 161 -5.50 -2.49 19.52
C ARG A 161 -6.50 -2.28 20.65
N ASP A 162 -6.84 -1.03 20.94
CA ASP A 162 -7.79 -0.69 22.00
C ASP A 162 -9.19 -1.20 21.67
N TYR A 163 -9.62 -1.06 20.42
CA TYR A 163 -10.94 -1.50 19.98
C TYR A 163 -11.07 -3.03 20.02
N ALA A 164 -10.08 -3.77 19.52
CA ALA A 164 -10.05 -5.23 19.57
C ALA A 164 -9.97 -5.77 21.01
N LYS A 165 -9.26 -5.06 21.91
CA LYS A 165 -9.24 -5.39 23.33
C LYS A 165 -10.59 -5.17 24.01
N ALA A 166 -11.30 -4.10 23.66
CA ALA A 166 -12.61 -3.78 24.22
C ALA A 166 -13.75 -4.62 23.61
N THR A 167 -13.56 -5.14 22.40
CA THR A 167 -14.56 -5.91 21.62
C THR A 167 -13.93 -7.22 21.16
N PRO A 168 -13.88 -8.27 21.99
CA PRO A 168 -13.10 -9.49 21.72
C PRO A 168 -13.49 -10.24 20.44
N GLU A 169 -14.72 -10.06 19.94
CA GLU A 169 -15.15 -10.62 18.66
C GLU A 169 -14.59 -9.89 17.43
N PHE A 170 -14.08 -8.66 17.60
CA PHE A 170 -13.48 -7.88 16.54
C PHE A 170 -12.05 -8.37 16.29
N LYS A 171 -11.80 -8.83 15.07
CA LYS A 171 -10.51 -9.38 14.64
C LYS A 171 -9.90 -8.46 13.61
N THR A 172 -8.68 -8.05 13.87
CA THR A 172 -7.97 -7.11 13.01
C THR A 172 -6.52 -7.49 12.77
N ILE A 173 -6.11 -7.42 11.50
CA ILE A 173 -4.72 -7.56 11.09
C ILE A 173 -4.22 -6.20 10.58
N ALA A 174 -3.14 -5.69 11.15
CA ALA A 174 -2.37 -4.59 10.59
C ALA A 174 -1.23 -5.15 9.71
N LEU A 175 -1.32 -4.94 8.40
CA LEU A 175 -0.26 -5.31 7.48
C LEU A 175 0.68 -4.12 7.30
N ARG A 176 1.91 -4.23 7.81
CA ARG A 176 2.94 -3.18 7.72
C ARG A 176 3.70 -3.35 6.42
N TYR A 177 3.30 -2.61 5.40
CA TYR A 177 3.96 -2.65 4.11
C TYR A 177 5.28 -1.89 4.15
N PHE A 178 6.23 -2.34 3.32
CA PHE A 178 7.47 -1.62 3.06
C PHE A 178 7.30 -0.74 1.82
N ASN A 179 7.96 -1.05 0.70
CA ASN A 179 7.90 -0.21 -0.50
C ASN A 179 7.34 -1.00 -1.70
N PRO A 180 6.01 -1.02 -1.88
CA PRO A 180 5.37 -1.74 -2.98
C PRO A 180 5.73 -1.13 -4.34
N VAL A 181 6.11 -1.97 -5.28
CA VAL A 181 6.55 -1.63 -6.65
C VAL A 181 6.12 -2.73 -7.63
N GLY A 182 6.31 -2.52 -8.93
CA GLY A 182 5.82 -3.44 -9.95
C GLY A 182 4.49 -3.01 -10.54
N ALA A 183 3.88 -3.94 -11.27
CA ALA A 183 2.54 -3.83 -11.82
C ALA A 183 2.02 -5.26 -12.03
N HIS A 184 0.78 -5.41 -12.48
CA HIS A 184 0.31 -6.71 -12.95
C HIS A 184 1.04 -7.09 -14.25
N GLU A 185 1.41 -8.35 -14.40
CA GLU A 185 2.21 -8.86 -15.52
C GLU A 185 1.61 -8.59 -16.91
N SER A 186 0.29 -8.43 -17.00
CA SER A 186 -0.39 -8.06 -18.25
C SER A 186 -0.06 -6.66 -18.76
N GLY A 187 0.45 -5.77 -17.90
CA GLY A 187 0.63 -4.36 -18.20
C GLY A 187 -0.69 -3.59 -18.35
N GLN A 188 -1.82 -4.14 -17.89
CA GLN A 188 -3.14 -3.50 -17.99
C GLN A 188 -3.54 -2.73 -16.71
N ILE A 189 -2.95 -3.06 -15.56
CA ILE A 189 -3.09 -2.28 -14.32
C ILE A 189 -1.71 -2.08 -13.71
N GLY A 190 -1.49 -0.93 -13.08
CA GLY A 190 -0.24 -0.53 -12.45
C GLY A 190 -0.39 0.75 -11.62
N GLU A 191 0.72 1.32 -11.16
CA GLU A 191 0.70 2.59 -10.42
C GLU A 191 0.55 3.78 -11.37
N ASP A 192 -0.47 4.60 -11.14
CA ASP A 192 -0.74 5.84 -11.88
C ASP A 192 -1.17 6.95 -10.92
N PRO A 193 -0.21 7.60 -10.23
CA PRO A 193 -0.53 8.63 -9.26
C PRO A 193 -0.94 9.93 -9.97
N ASN A 194 -1.88 10.66 -9.37
CA ASN A 194 -2.27 11.98 -9.87
C ASN A 194 -1.09 12.97 -9.71
N GLY A 195 -0.79 13.70 -10.79
CA GLY A 195 0.28 14.71 -10.79
C GLY A 195 1.70 14.13 -10.85
N ILE A 196 2.63 14.77 -10.14
CA ILE A 196 4.04 14.33 -10.07
C ILE A 196 4.14 13.21 -9.03
N PRO A 197 4.68 12.02 -9.37
CA PRO A 197 4.81 10.92 -8.43
C PRO A 197 5.66 11.29 -7.21
N ASN A 198 5.20 10.92 -6.01
CA ASN A 198 5.97 11.06 -4.76
C ASN A 198 6.89 9.85 -4.48
N ASN A 199 6.57 8.69 -5.07
CA ASN A 199 7.29 7.43 -4.92
C ASN A 199 8.37 7.27 -6.00
N LEU A 200 9.45 6.56 -5.68
CA LEU A 200 10.64 6.45 -6.52
C LEU A 200 10.35 5.83 -7.89
N LEU A 201 9.74 4.64 -7.90
CA LEU A 201 9.64 3.85 -9.13
C LEU A 201 8.72 4.45 -10.21
N PRO A 202 7.51 4.97 -9.90
CA PRO A 202 6.72 5.68 -10.92
C PRO A 202 7.44 6.94 -11.44
N TYR A 203 8.27 7.61 -10.63
CA TYR A 203 9.10 8.72 -11.12
C TYR A 203 10.15 8.22 -12.12
N ILE A 204 10.90 7.16 -11.77
CA ILE A 204 11.87 6.52 -12.67
C ILE A 204 11.20 6.14 -14.00
N ALA A 205 10.03 5.50 -13.94
CA ALA A 205 9.30 5.06 -15.12
C ALA A 205 8.85 6.23 -16.01
N GLN A 206 8.39 7.34 -15.42
CA GLN A 206 8.03 8.55 -16.15
C GLN A 206 9.23 9.26 -16.78
N VAL A 207 10.42 9.21 -16.17
CA VAL A 207 11.66 9.70 -16.79
C VAL A 207 12.03 8.81 -17.98
N ALA A 208 11.99 7.49 -17.80
CA ALA A 208 12.34 6.53 -18.84
C ALA A 208 11.43 6.60 -20.08
N ILE A 209 10.15 6.95 -19.91
CA ILE A 209 9.21 7.17 -21.02
C ILE A 209 9.25 8.60 -21.59
N GLY A 210 10.08 9.49 -21.02
CA GLY A 210 10.28 10.86 -21.48
C GLY A 210 9.22 11.87 -21.01
N ARG A 211 8.39 11.51 -20.03
CA ARG A 211 7.37 12.41 -19.44
C ARG A 211 7.98 13.41 -18.47
N LEU A 212 9.03 13.01 -17.77
CA LEU A 212 9.82 13.86 -16.86
C LEU A 212 11.26 13.92 -17.36
N GLU A 213 11.91 15.06 -17.20
CA GLU A 213 13.27 15.26 -17.72
C GLU A 213 14.31 14.47 -16.92
N LYS A 214 14.24 14.52 -15.58
CA LYS A 214 15.24 13.93 -14.68
C LYS A 214 14.61 13.48 -13.37
N LEU A 215 15.12 12.40 -12.82
CA LEU A 215 14.85 11.94 -11.45
C LEU A 215 15.62 12.80 -10.43
N GLY A 216 14.96 13.26 -9.38
CA GLY A 216 15.63 13.79 -8.19
C GLY A 216 16.01 12.67 -7.22
N ILE A 217 17.30 12.47 -6.99
CA ILE A 217 17.81 11.56 -5.94
C ILE A 217 18.05 12.38 -4.68
N PHE A 218 17.23 12.16 -3.65
CA PHE A 218 17.27 12.93 -2.41
C PHE A 218 18.33 12.40 -1.46
N GLY A 219 19.50 13.03 -1.43
CA GLY A 219 20.65 12.66 -0.60
C GLY A 219 21.57 11.61 -1.23
N ASP A 220 22.87 11.87 -1.15
CA ASP A 220 23.98 11.01 -1.56
C ASP A 220 25.04 10.84 -0.45
N ASP A 221 24.69 11.22 0.78
CA ASP A 221 25.56 11.27 1.95
C ASP A 221 25.01 10.45 3.13
N TYR A 222 23.98 9.61 2.91
CA TYR A 222 23.48 8.69 3.94
C TYR A 222 24.55 7.64 4.31
N PRO A 223 24.53 7.10 5.54
CA PRO A 223 25.45 6.03 5.94
C PRO A 223 25.07 4.67 5.32
N THR A 224 25.00 4.61 4.00
CA THR A 224 24.69 3.43 3.19
C THR A 224 25.79 3.20 2.16
N LYS A 225 25.77 2.05 1.48
CA LYS A 225 26.85 1.61 0.58
C LYS A 225 27.19 2.61 -0.54
N ASP A 226 26.20 3.33 -1.06
CA ASP A 226 26.36 4.29 -2.15
C ASP A 226 25.88 5.70 -1.81
N GLY A 227 25.64 5.96 -0.51
CA GLY A 227 25.19 7.26 -0.02
C GLY A 227 23.70 7.53 -0.22
N THR A 228 22.97 6.71 -0.98
CA THR A 228 21.53 6.91 -1.22
C THR A 228 20.66 6.08 -0.28
N GLY A 229 19.40 6.47 -0.14
CA GLY A 229 18.45 5.77 0.72
C GLY A 229 18.24 4.31 0.32
N VAL A 230 18.20 3.40 1.30
CA VAL A 230 17.97 1.97 1.10
C VAL A 230 16.57 1.59 1.61
N ARG A 231 15.82 0.82 0.82
CA ARG A 231 14.44 0.42 1.14
C ARG A 231 14.21 -1.04 0.75
N ASP A 232 13.29 -1.69 1.44
CA ASP A 232 12.77 -3.00 1.07
C ASP A 232 11.66 -2.86 0.04
N TYR A 233 11.97 -3.24 -1.18
CA TYR A 233 11.02 -3.21 -2.29
C TYR A 233 10.34 -4.57 -2.43
N ILE A 234 9.00 -4.53 -2.49
CA ILE A 234 8.14 -5.70 -2.61
C ILE A 234 7.28 -5.58 -3.85
N HIS A 235 7.13 -6.68 -4.61
CA HIS A 235 6.25 -6.67 -5.76
C HIS A 235 4.78 -6.55 -5.34
N VAL A 236 4.02 -5.67 -6.00
CA VAL A 236 2.61 -5.39 -5.64
C VAL A 236 1.71 -6.62 -5.73
N MET A 237 1.95 -7.52 -6.68
CA MET A 237 1.24 -8.81 -6.72
C MET A 237 1.57 -9.73 -5.54
N ASP A 238 2.84 -9.79 -5.07
CA ASP A 238 3.17 -10.54 -3.85
C ASP A 238 2.43 -9.92 -2.64
N LEU A 239 2.37 -8.60 -2.59
CA LEU A 239 1.63 -7.88 -1.55
C LEU A 239 0.12 -8.15 -1.61
N ALA A 240 -0.49 -8.12 -2.79
CA ALA A 240 -1.90 -8.44 -3.00
C ALA A 240 -2.21 -9.88 -2.56
N GLU A 241 -1.37 -10.85 -2.96
CA GLU A 241 -1.48 -12.24 -2.50
C GLU A 241 -1.33 -12.35 -0.97
N GLY A 242 -0.52 -11.50 -0.34
CA GLY A 242 -0.40 -11.38 1.12
C GLY A 242 -1.69 -10.95 1.81
N HIS A 243 -2.51 -10.13 1.16
CA HIS A 243 -3.84 -9.76 1.68
C HIS A 243 -4.79 -10.94 1.68
N LEU A 244 -4.78 -11.76 0.63
CA LEU A 244 -5.60 -12.97 0.56
C LEU A 244 -5.20 -13.94 1.69
N LYS A 245 -3.90 -14.11 1.95
CA LYS A 245 -3.40 -14.93 3.06
C LYS A 245 -3.79 -14.37 4.43
N ALA A 246 -3.68 -13.06 4.62
CA ALA A 246 -4.15 -12.41 5.83
C ALA A 246 -5.66 -12.58 6.02
N LEU A 247 -6.45 -12.47 4.95
CA LEU A 247 -7.90 -12.66 4.97
C LEU A 247 -8.27 -14.09 5.36
N ASP A 248 -7.61 -15.10 4.79
CA ASP A 248 -7.81 -16.51 5.16
C ASP A 248 -7.45 -16.78 6.63
N HIS A 249 -6.46 -16.07 7.16
CA HIS A 249 -6.00 -16.22 8.55
C HIS A 249 -6.81 -15.39 9.55
N LEU A 250 -7.59 -14.41 9.09
CA LEU A 250 -8.23 -13.39 9.94
C LEU A 250 -9.21 -13.99 10.97
N SER A 251 -9.87 -15.10 10.63
CA SER A 251 -10.73 -15.80 11.58
C SER A 251 -9.97 -16.56 12.67
N ALA A 252 -8.68 -16.86 12.46
CA ALA A 252 -7.85 -17.64 13.38
C ALA A 252 -7.14 -16.77 14.43
N ILE A 253 -7.06 -15.45 14.23
CA ILE A 253 -6.42 -14.55 15.20
C ILE A 253 -7.37 -14.21 16.36
N GLU A 254 -6.76 -13.82 17.48
CA GLU A 254 -7.44 -13.20 18.61
C GLU A 254 -7.13 -11.71 18.66
N GLY A 255 -8.17 -10.87 18.63
CA GLY A 255 -8.04 -9.42 18.73
C GLY A 255 -7.19 -8.80 17.60
N TYR A 256 -6.02 -8.27 17.97
CA TYR A 256 -5.13 -7.52 17.09
C TYR A 256 -3.85 -8.30 16.79
N LYS A 257 -3.46 -8.36 15.52
CA LYS A 257 -2.16 -8.91 15.08
C LYS A 257 -1.52 -7.99 14.03
N ALA A 258 -0.20 -7.96 13.98
CA ALA A 258 0.55 -7.26 12.93
C ALA A 258 1.50 -8.21 12.21
N TYR A 259 1.69 -7.97 10.91
CA TYR A 259 2.66 -8.66 10.07
C TYR A 259 3.41 -7.67 9.20
N ASN A 260 4.72 -7.87 9.06
CA ASN A 260 5.53 -7.21 8.06
C ASN A 260 5.34 -7.91 6.72
N LEU A 261 4.96 -7.14 5.69
CA LEU A 261 4.95 -7.61 4.31
C LEU A 261 6.04 -6.87 3.52
N GLY A 262 7.20 -7.50 3.42
CA GLY A 262 8.38 -7.04 2.70
C GLY A 262 9.17 -8.24 2.15
N ALA A 263 10.14 -7.97 1.28
CA ALA A 263 11.03 -8.97 0.70
C ALA A 263 12.14 -9.41 1.67
N GLY A 264 12.45 -8.57 2.67
CA GLY A 264 13.52 -8.82 3.64
C GLY A 264 14.92 -8.49 3.14
N GLU A 265 15.01 -7.81 2.00
CA GLU A 265 16.26 -7.33 1.40
C GLU A 265 16.11 -5.85 1.03
N GLY A 266 17.14 -5.06 1.31
CA GLY A 266 17.16 -3.63 0.99
C GLY A 266 17.91 -3.33 -0.30
N TYR A 267 17.34 -2.48 -1.16
CA TYR A 267 18.00 -1.92 -2.34
C TYR A 267 18.14 -0.41 -2.22
N SER A 268 19.25 0.14 -2.68
CA SER A 268 19.48 1.58 -2.75
C SER A 268 18.69 2.24 -3.89
N VAL A 269 18.56 3.57 -3.87
CA VAL A 269 17.98 4.32 -4.99
C VAL A 269 18.74 4.05 -6.29
N MET A 270 20.08 4.01 -6.23
CA MET A 270 20.90 3.77 -7.42
C MET A 270 20.81 2.34 -7.94
N GLU A 271 20.63 1.35 -7.06
CA GLU A 271 20.38 -0.04 -7.46
C GLU A 271 19.05 -0.15 -8.21
N MET A 272 18.00 0.53 -7.74
CA MET A 272 16.70 0.60 -8.44
C MET A 272 16.80 1.28 -9.82
N VAL A 273 17.53 2.40 -9.92
CA VAL A 273 17.77 3.07 -11.20
C VAL A 273 18.45 2.12 -12.19
N LYS A 274 19.54 1.46 -11.77
CA LYS A 274 20.28 0.52 -12.64
C LYS A 274 19.43 -0.67 -13.06
N ALA A 275 18.65 -1.24 -12.14
CA ALA A 275 17.75 -2.34 -12.44
C ALA A 275 16.67 -1.92 -13.45
N PHE A 276 16.12 -0.72 -13.32
CA PHE A 276 15.14 -0.20 -14.26
C PHE A 276 15.75 0.09 -15.64
N GLU A 277 16.96 0.65 -15.71
CA GLU A 277 17.67 0.84 -16.99
C GLU A 277 17.88 -0.50 -17.71
N LYS A 278 18.27 -1.55 -16.97
CA LYS A 278 18.43 -2.92 -17.49
C LYS A 278 17.11 -3.46 -18.05
N ALA A 279 16.00 -3.33 -17.33
CA ALA A 279 14.70 -3.87 -17.73
C ALA A 279 14.06 -3.11 -18.90
N SER A 280 14.19 -1.78 -18.91
CA SER A 280 13.58 -0.91 -19.93
C SER A 280 14.42 -0.73 -21.19
N GLY A 281 15.74 -0.95 -21.10
CA GLY A 281 16.69 -0.56 -22.14
C GLY A 281 16.79 0.97 -22.32
N ARG A 282 16.25 1.75 -21.39
CA ARG A 282 16.25 3.22 -21.41
C ARG A 282 17.21 3.77 -20.37
N LYS A 283 17.85 4.89 -20.69
CA LYS A 283 18.61 5.65 -19.71
C LYS A 283 17.69 6.49 -18.84
N VAL A 284 17.96 6.51 -17.53
CA VAL A 284 17.22 7.31 -16.55
C VAL A 284 18.13 8.45 -16.14
N ALA A 285 17.89 9.63 -16.71
CA ALA A 285 18.60 10.83 -16.30
C ALA A 285 18.23 11.19 -14.85
N TYR A 286 19.20 11.57 -14.04
CA TYR A 286 18.98 11.95 -12.65
C TYR A 286 19.86 13.12 -12.22
N GLN A 287 19.50 13.74 -11.10
CA GLN A 287 20.29 14.75 -10.41
C GLN A 287 20.28 14.47 -8.90
N ILE A 288 21.39 14.72 -8.23
CA ILE A 288 21.42 14.70 -6.76
C ILE A 288 20.73 15.96 -6.24
N SER A 289 19.85 15.77 -5.26
CA SER A 289 19.07 16.80 -4.58
C SER A 289 19.31 16.71 -3.07
N PRO A 290 19.01 17.75 -2.28
CA PRO A 290 19.06 17.66 -0.82
C PRO A 290 18.23 16.50 -0.29
N ARG A 291 18.56 16.00 0.90
CA ARG A 291 17.73 15.01 1.60
C ARG A 291 16.30 15.52 1.75
N ARG A 292 15.33 14.62 1.63
CA ARG A 292 13.92 14.93 1.81
C ARG A 292 13.54 14.73 3.27
N ASP A 293 12.85 15.71 3.84
CA ASP A 293 12.42 15.66 5.24
C ASP A 293 11.62 14.39 5.54
N GLY A 294 11.99 13.72 6.63
CA GLY A 294 11.36 12.50 7.11
C GLY A 294 11.94 11.19 6.53
N ASP A 295 12.79 11.24 5.50
CA ASP A 295 13.43 10.04 4.94
C ASP A 295 14.54 9.51 5.84
N LEU A 296 14.44 8.23 6.20
CA LEU A 296 15.46 7.47 6.91
C LEU A 296 16.55 6.95 5.96
N ALA A 297 17.73 6.64 6.50
CA ALA A 297 18.85 6.11 5.72
C ALA A 297 18.54 4.74 5.10
N ALA A 298 18.21 3.75 5.93
CA ALA A 298 17.99 2.37 5.49
C ALA A 298 16.99 1.66 6.39
N PHE A 299 16.07 0.88 5.81
CA PHE A 299 15.24 -0.07 6.53
C PHE A 299 14.70 -1.18 5.62
N TRP A 300 14.52 -2.37 6.18
CA TRP A 300 13.89 -3.52 5.53
C TRP A 300 13.22 -4.45 6.54
N ALA A 301 12.39 -5.37 6.05
CA ALA A 301 11.60 -6.26 6.88
C ALA A 301 12.42 -7.44 7.41
N ASP A 302 12.05 -7.95 8.57
CA ASP A 302 12.00 -9.39 8.78
C ASP A 302 10.54 -9.81 8.55
N ALA A 303 10.32 -10.66 7.54
CA ALA A 303 9.00 -11.16 7.16
C ALA A 303 8.78 -12.63 7.57
N SER A 304 9.64 -13.18 8.43
CA SER A 304 9.57 -14.60 8.85
C SER A 304 8.27 -14.95 9.58
N LEU A 305 7.65 -13.99 10.27
CA LEU A 305 6.37 -14.20 10.94
C LEU A 305 5.24 -14.44 9.93
N ALA A 306 5.23 -13.70 8.82
CA ALA A 306 4.26 -13.88 7.75
C ALA A 306 4.46 -15.23 7.02
N ASP A 307 5.72 -15.65 6.80
CA ASP A 307 6.01 -16.99 6.24
C ASP A 307 5.49 -18.09 7.17
N LYS A 308 5.77 -17.98 8.47
CA LYS A 308 5.38 -18.98 9.47
C LYS A 308 3.88 -19.08 9.69
N GLU A 309 3.18 -17.95 9.87
CA GLU A 309 1.78 -17.95 10.29
C GLU A 309 0.79 -17.82 9.13
N LEU A 310 1.17 -17.11 8.06
CA LEU A 310 0.31 -16.89 6.89
C LEU A 310 0.67 -17.80 5.71
N ASN A 311 1.78 -18.55 5.79
CA ASN A 311 2.36 -19.30 4.66
C ASN A 311 2.54 -18.40 3.44
N TRP A 312 3.12 -17.22 3.68
CA TRP A 312 3.32 -16.18 2.68
C TRP A 312 4.77 -15.71 2.67
N ARG A 313 5.34 -15.62 1.47
CA ARG A 313 6.65 -15.02 1.19
C ARG A 313 6.65 -14.44 -0.22
N VAL A 314 7.52 -13.48 -0.47
CA VAL A 314 7.71 -12.92 -1.80
C VAL A 314 8.18 -13.99 -2.79
N ARG A 315 7.78 -13.84 -4.06
CA ARG A 315 8.14 -14.74 -5.17
C ARG A 315 8.80 -13.99 -6.32
N ARG A 316 8.64 -12.67 -6.35
CA ARG A 316 9.09 -11.79 -7.43
C ARG A 316 10.23 -10.93 -6.89
N GLY A 317 11.37 -10.96 -7.57
CA GLY A 317 12.55 -10.18 -7.22
C GLY A 317 12.57 -8.83 -7.94
N ILE A 318 13.71 -8.12 -7.81
CA ILE A 318 13.89 -6.80 -8.43
C ILE A 318 13.70 -6.84 -9.96
N ASP A 319 14.14 -7.91 -10.63
CA ASP A 319 14.02 -8.01 -12.09
C ASP A 319 12.54 -8.07 -12.54
N GLU A 320 11.68 -8.84 -11.85
CA GLU A 320 10.23 -8.86 -12.10
C GLU A 320 9.59 -7.49 -11.82
N MET A 321 9.92 -6.87 -10.68
CA MET A 321 9.38 -5.56 -10.31
C MET A 321 9.66 -4.51 -11.39
N MET A 322 10.89 -4.48 -11.93
CA MET A 322 11.27 -3.52 -12.96
C MET A 322 10.61 -3.84 -14.30
N ARG A 323 10.62 -5.13 -14.70
CA ARG A 323 9.99 -5.59 -15.95
C ARG A 323 8.50 -5.23 -15.98
N ASP A 324 7.76 -5.57 -14.93
CA ASP A 324 6.31 -5.43 -14.92
C ASP A 324 5.91 -3.95 -14.82
N THR A 325 6.68 -3.14 -14.07
CA THR A 325 6.50 -1.67 -14.08
C THR A 325 6.73 -1.09 -15.48
N TRP A 326 7.82 -1.49 -16.16
CA TRP A 326 8.09 -1.00 -17.51
C TRP A 326 7.02 -1.45 -18.51
N ASN A 327 6.54 -2.69 -18.37
CA ASN A 327 5.46 -3.21 -19.20
C ASN A 327 4.18 -2.38 -19.06
N TRP A 328 3.78 -2.06 -17.82
CA TRP A 328 2.68 -1.14 -17.54
C TRP A 328 2.92 0.25 -18.15
N GLN A 329 4.03 0.90 -17.81
CA GLN A 329 4.27 2.29 -18.18
C GLN A 329 4.45 2.48 -19.70
N SER A 330 5.05 1.51 -20.39
CA SER A 330 5.27 1.57 -21.84
C SER A 330 3.98 1.34 -22.64
N GLN A 331 3.08 0.49 -22.15
CA GLN A 331 1.74 0.31 -22.73
C GLN A 331 0.79 1.46 -22.38
N ASN A 332 1.02 2.14 -21.26
CA ASN A 332 0.16 3.18 -20.71
C ASN A 332 0.98 4.44 -20.40
N PRO A 333 1.53 5.14 -21.41
CA PRO A 333 2.46 6.25 -21.21
C PRO A 333 1.85 7.43 -20.42
N HIS A 334 0.53 7.54 -20.45
CA HIS A 334 -0.23 8.56 -19.72
C HIS A 334 -1.07 7.99 -18.57
N GLY A 335 -0.84 6.73 -18.20
CA GLY A 335 -1.61 6.08 -17.15
C GLY A 335 -2.96 5.55 -17.64
N TYR A 336 -3.96 5.54 -16.76
CA TYR A 336 -5.31 5.10 -17.09
C TYR A 336 -6.01 6.13 -17.99
N SER A 337 -6.75 5.63 -18.98
CA SER A 337 -7.47 6.42 -19.99
C SER A 337 -8.90 5.95 -20.14
#